data_AF-A0A2N1R2W1-F1
#
_entry.id   AF-A0A2N1R2W1-F1
#
_cell.length_a   1.000
_cell.length_b   1.000
_cell.length_c   1.000
_cell.angle_alpha   90.00
_cell.angle_beta   90.00
_cell.angle_gamma   90.00
#
_symmetry.space_group_name_H-M   'P 1'
#
loop_
_entity.id
_entity.type
_entity.pdbx_description
1 polymer ?
#
loop_
_entity_poly.entity_id
_entity_poly.type
_entity_poly.pdbx_seq_one_letter_code
_entity_poly.pdbx_strand_id
1 'polypeptide(L)'
;MGLFDTFIFDSPIACSECGKPIKSAQSRNFGSSLDTYRVGDAVRDCDIRLGIVKEQCYCDSCSGLNGAKENDTWLVIWHGVYAGAYASYESAEIRLNSIDRSTLLEWHSRHQTEKEEWQRRFRSFYAAIEEWHRYSVAEDKKAFLKEPLAFIRSNLLEYIKSDDPLGAILEGYKRDNDTTDLDGSDLSG
;
A
#
# COMPACT_ATOMS: atom_id res chain seq x y z
N MET A 1 19.74 11.70 0.80
CA MET A 1 18.56 10.97 1.29
C MET A 1 18.77 9.51 0.90
N GLY A 2 18.76 8.59 1.85
CA GLY A 2 18.96 7.16 1.57
C GLY A 2 17.66 6.52 1.09
N LEU A 3 17.77 5.44 0.30
CA LEU A 3 16.63 4.61 -0.07
C LEU A 3 16.33 3.70 1.12
N PHE A 4 15.15 3.82 1.73
CA PHE A 4 14.74 3.03 2.88
C PHE A 4 13.41 2.36 2.60
N ASP A 5 13.30 1.10 3.03
CA ASP A 5 12.04 0.38 2.95
C ASP A 5 11.13 0.79 4.12
N THR A 6 9.83 0.88 3.87
CA THR A 6 8.85 1.33 4.85
C THR A 6 8.03 0.14 5.36
N PHE A 7 7.99 -0.06 6.67
CA PHE A 7 7.22 -1.11 7.32
C PHE A 7 6.01 -0.48 8.00
N ILE A 8 4.81 -0.88 7.56
CA ILE A 8 3.55 -0.41 8.14
C ILE A 8 3.18 -1.28 9.33
N PHE A 9 2.83 -0.65 10.45
CA PHE A 9 2.43 -1.34 11.66
C PHE A 9 0.94 -1.65 11.63
N ASP A 10 0.58 -2.91 11.86
CA ASP A 10 -0.82 -3.31 11.98
C ASP A 10 -1.48 -2.68 13.22
N SER A 11 -0.71 -2.58 14.30
CA SER A 11 -1.08 -1.83 15.51
C SER A 11 -0.09 -0.67 15.72
N PRO A 12 -0.56 0.59 15.77
CA PRO A 12 0.32 1.73 15.97
C PRO A 12 1.07 1.65 17.31
N ILE A 13 2.36 2.02 17.28
CA ILE A 13 3.20 2.10 18.47
C ILE A 13 3.08 3.50 19.06
N ALA A 14 2.81 3.61 20.37
CA ALA A 14 2.74 4.91 21.02
C ALA A 14 4.14 5.51 21.20
N CYS A 15 4.30 6.78 20.81
CA CYS A 15 5.53 7.52 21.08
C CYS A 15 5.74 7.68 22.59
N SER A 16 6.94 7.36 23.08
CA SER A 16 7.30 7.46 24.50
C SER A 16 7.27 8.89 25.05
N GLU A 17 7.40 9.91 24.19
CA GLU A 17 7.44 11.31 24.59
C GLU A 17 6.05 12.00 24.54
N CYS A 18 5.30 11.81 23.44
CA CYS A 18 4.02 12.51 23.25
C CYS A 18 2.78 11.60 23.24
N GLY A 19 2.95 10.28 23.33
CA GLY A 19 1.85 9.30 23.31
C GLY A 19 1.13 9.18 21.96
N LYS A 20 1.51 9.96 20.93
CA LYS A 20 0.88 9.88 19.61
C LYS A 20 1.23 8.56 18.91
N PRO A 21 0.30 8.03 18.08
CA PRO A 21 0.51 6.78 17.37
C PRO A 21 1.52 6.94 16.23
N ILE A 22 2.55 6.11 16.23
CA ILE A 22 3.49 5.91 15.12
C ILE A 22 2.97 4.72 14.32
N LYS A 23 2.78 4.91 13.01
CA LYS A 23 2.15 3.91 12.13
C LYS A 23 3.14 3.15 11.26
N SER A 24 4.39 3.60 11.18
CA SER A 24 5.40 2.99 10.33
C SER A 24 6.81 3.24 10.85
N ALA A 25 7.74 2.43 10.35
CA ALA A 25 9.18 2.68 10.48
C ALA A 25 9.87 2.52 9.13
N GLN A 26 10.95 3.27 8.94
CA GLN A 26 11.86 3.08 7.83
C GLN A 26 13.03 2.21 8.28
N SER A 27 13.35 1.18 7.51
CA SER A 27 14.47 0.28 7.80
C SER A 27 15.56 0.38 6.75
N ARG A 28 16.81 0.28 7.21
CA ARG A 28 18.02 0.15 6.39
C ARG A 28 18.52 -1.29 6.28
N ASN A 29 17.92 -2.20 7.03
CA ASN A 29 18.43 -3.56 7.20
C ASN A 29 18.00 -4.51 6.07
N PHE A 30 17.26 -4.01 5.07
CA PHE A 30 16.74 -4.75 3.94
C PHE A 30 17.19 -4.12 2.61
N GLY A 31 16.67 -4.64 1.48
CA GLY A 31 17.11 -4.35 0.11
C GLY A 31 17.17 -2.87 -0.29
N SER A 32 16.63 -1.94 0.50
CA SER A 32 16.67 -0.49 0.24
C SER A 32 15.99 -0.16 -1.10
N SER A 33 14.88 -0.84 -1.34
CA SER A 33 14.09 -0.84 -2.59
C SER A 33 13.03 0.25 -2.65
N LEU A 34 12.87 1.06 -1.60
CA LEU A 34 11.73 1.98 -1.41
C LEU A 34 10.39 1.25 -1.43
N ASP A 35 10.38 -0.03 -1.08
CA ASP A 35 9.15 -0.81 -1.01
C ASP A 35 8.44 -0.52 0.32
N THR A 36 7.11 -0.58 0.29
CA THR A 36 6.25 -0.51 1.47
C THR A 36 5.73 -1.91 1.81
N TYR A 37 6.01 -2.39 3.01
CA TYR A 37 5.66 -3.73 3.49
C TYR A 37 4.58 -3.66 4.58
N ARG A 38 3.55 -4.51 4.44
CA ARG A 38 2.50 -4.75 5.43
C ARG A 38 2.63 -6.16 6.02
N VAL A 39 2.04 -6.40 7.18
CA VAL A 39 2.11 -7.71 7.85
C VAL A 39 1.57 -8.79 6.93
N GLY A 40 2.38 -9.79 6.62
CA GLY A 40 2.12 -10.87 5.68
C GLY A 40 2.81 -10.72 4.33
N ASP A 41 3.49 -9.60 4.08
CA ASP A 41 4.22 -9.36 2.82
C ASP A 41 5.61 -10.00 2.85
N ALA A 42 6.02 -10.53 1.69
CA ALA A 42 7.37 -11.03 1.51
C ALA A 42 8.34 -9.85 1.31
N VAL A 43 9.35 -9.78 2.18
CA VAL A 43 10.39 -8.75 2.13
C VAL A 43 11.40 -9.12 1.05
N ARG A 44 11.62 -8.23 0.07
CA ARG A 44 12.62 -8.45 -0.98
C ARG A 44 14.02 -8.36 -0.40
N ASP A 45 14.93 -9.15 -0.98
CA ASP A 45 16.35 -9.20 -0.58
C ASP A 45 16.55 -9.36 0.93
N CYS A 46 15.69 -10.17 1.54
CA CYS A 46 15.72 -10.46 2.97
C CYS A 46 16.53 -11.73 3.24
N ASP A 47 17.73 -11.55 3.80
CA ASP A 47 18.59 -12.67 4.24
C ASP A 47 18.11 -13.32 5.54
N ILE A 48 17.20 -12.64 6.27
CA ILE A 48 16.70 -13.09 7.56
C ILE A 48 15.62 -14.15 7.35
N ARG A 49 15.96 -15.40 7.68
CA ARG A 49 14.99 -16.50 7.67
C ARG A 49 14.08 -16.49 8.89
N LEU A 50 14.60 -16.31 10.10
CA LEU A 50 13.79 -16.18 11.31
C LEU A 50 14.53 -15.22 12.21
N GLY A 51 13.88 -14.14 12.62
CA GLY A 51 14.54 -13.16 13.48
C GLY A 51 13.70 -11.97 13.85
N ILE A 52 14.20 -11.25 14.84
CA ILE A 52 13.66 -9.97 15.31
C ILE A 52 14.72 -8.92 15.04
N VAL A 53 14.36 -7.89 14.28
CA VAL A 53 15.23 -6.77 13.92
C VAL A 53 14.85 -5.58 14.78
N LYS A 54 15.83 -5.03 15.50
CA LYS A 54 15.64 -3.77 16.22
C LYS A 54 15.78 -2.62 15.23
N GLU A 55 14.77 -1.77 15.19
CA GLU A 55 14.71 -0.54 14.41
C GLU A 55 14.37 0.64 15.30
N GLN A 56 14.63 1.84 14.78
CA GLN A 56 14.23 3.08 15.41
C GLN A 56 13.10 3.69 14.59
N CYS A 57 12.00 3.99 15.27
CA CYS A 57 10.89 4.69 14.65
C CYS A 57 10.85 6.16 15.08
N TYR A 58 10.41 6.98 14.15
CA TYR A 58 10.37 8.42 14.30
C TYR A 58 8.95 8.90 14.53
N CYS A 59 8.80 9.92 15.37
CA CYS A 59 7.51 10.56 15.60
C CYS A 59 7.51 11.94 14.95
N ASP A 60 6.64 12.13 13.96
CA ASP A 60 6.53 13.40 13.22
C ASP A 60 6.22 14.59 14.14
N SER A 61 5.50 14.35 15.24
CA SER A 61 5.17 15.41 16.20
C SER A 61 6.31 15.78 17.14
N CYS A 62 7.28 14.88 17.35
CA CYS A 62 8.45 15.15 18.20
C CYS A 62 9.68 15.57 17.39
N SER A 63 9.58 15.50 16.05
CA SER A 63 10.66 15.70 15.09
C SER A 63 11.46 17.00 15.22
N GLY A 64 10.84 18.06 15.75
CA GLY A 64 11.45 19.38 15.94
C GLY A 64 11.94 19.66 17.37
N LEU A 65 11.74 18.75 18.32
CA LEU A 65 12.16 18.94 19.70
C LEU A 65 13.62 18.46 19.87
N ASN A 66 14.51 19.38 20.21
CA ASN A 66 15.90 19.07 20.56
C ASN A 66 15.92 18.04 21.71
N GLY A 67 16.25 16.78 21.39
CA GLY A 67 16.25 15.66 22.35
C GLY A 67 15.14 14.63 22.16
N ALA A 68 14.42 14.63 21.03
CA ALA A 68 13.48 13.56 20.70
C ALA A 68 14.16 12.18 20.81
N LYS A 69 13.70 11.37 21.77
CA LYS A 69 14.19 10.00 21.93
C LYS A 69 13.70 9.16 20.76
N GLU A 70 14.63 8.44 20.16
CA GLU A 70 14.35 7.38 19.19
C GLU A 70 13.49 6.33 19.89
N ASN A 71 12.33 6.01 19.30
CA ASN A 71 11.48 4.96 19.83
C ASN A 71 11.96 3.64 19.26
N ASP A 72 12.42 2.75 20.12
CA ASP A 72 12.82 1.42 19.70
C ASP A 72 11.57 0.63 19.24
N THR A 73 11.68 -0.02 18.09
CA THR A 73 10.68 -0.91 17.52
C THR A 73 11.34 -2.22 17.14
N TRP A 74 10.62 -3.32 17.28
CA TRP A 74 11.09 -4.66 16.95
C TRP A 74 10.26 -5.22 15.80
N LEU A 75 10.88 -5.34 14.63
CA LEU A 75 10.29 -5.95 13.45
C LEU A 75 10.49 -7.47 13.50
N VAL A 76 9.41 -8.22 13.33
CA VAL A 76 9.43 -9.69 13.31
C VAL A 76 9.46 -10.16 11.86
N ILE A 77 10.50 -10.92 11.50
CA ILE A 77 10.63 -11.55 10.19
C ILE A 77 10.52 -13.06 10.34
N TRP A 78 9.59 -13.66 9.59
CA TRP A 78 9.32 -15.09 9.57
C TRP A 78 9.44 -15.63 8.14
N HIS A 79 10.44 -16.45 7.88
CA HIS A 79 10.86 -16.95 6.55
C HIS A 79 10.89 -15.89 5.43
N GLY A 80 11.39 -14.69 5.74
CA GLY A 80 11.43 -13.55 4.82
C GLY A 80 10.07 -12.85 4.65
N VAL A 81 9.07 -13.20 5.45
CA VAL A 81 7.77 -12.52 5.52
C VAL A 81 7.75 -11.59 6.72
N TYR A 82 7.30 -10.36 6.53
CA TYR A 82 7.10 -9.41 7.63
C TYR A 82 5.89 -9.83 8.46
N ALA A 83 6.10 -10.17 9.73
CA ALA A 83 5.07 -10.77 10.58
C ALA A 83 4.46 -9.82 11.63
N GLY A 84 5.01 -8.61 11.77
CA GLY A 84 4.54 -7.60 12.71
C GLY A 84 5.65 -6.70 13.24
N ALA A 85 5.26 -5.56 13.78
CA ALA A 85 6.13 -4.63 14.49
C ALA A 85 5.60 -4.44 15.91
N TYR A 86 6.51 -4.38 16.87
CA TYR A 86 6.15 -4.35 18.29
C TYR A 86 7.01 -3.34 19.06
N ALA A 87 6.49 -2.87 20.19
CA ALA A 87 7.15 -1.93 21.10
C ALA A 87 7.98 -2.61 22.20
N SER A 88 8.04 -3.94 22.25
CA SER A 88 8.93 -4.67 23.14
C SER A 88 9.48 -5.93 22.47
N TYR A 89 10.70 -6.31 22.84
CA TYR A 89 11.29 -7.55 22.35
C TYR A 89 10.46 -8.79 22.75
N GLU A 90 9.93 -8.83 23.97
CA GLU A 90 9.13 -9.95 24.47
C GLU A 90 7.87 -10.18 23.63
N SER A 91 7.17 -9.10 23.25
CA SER A 91 5.97 -9.22 22.39
C SER A 91 6.32 -9.66 20.97
N ALA A 92 7.46 -9.21 20.43
CA ALA A 92 7.99 -9.68 19.17
C ALA A 92 8.35 -11.18 19.19
N GLU A 93 8.93 -11.68 20.28
CA GLU A 93 9.26 -13.10 20.45
C GLU A 93 8.02 -13.97 20.60
N ILE A 94 7.02 -13.53 21.35
CA ILE A 94 5.71 -14.20 21.43
C ILE A 94 5.08 -14.26 20.04
N ARG A 95 5.17 -13.19 19.24
CA ARG A 95 4.67 -13.21 17.87
C ARG A 95 5.41 -14.23 17.02
N LEU A 96 6.74 -14.21 17.02
CA LEU A 96 7.55 -15.12 16.21
C LEU A 96 7.19 -16.58 16.46
N ASN A 97 6.93 -16.94 17.72
CA ASN A 97 6.58 -18.30 18.15
C ASN A 97 5.11 -18.67 17.94
N SER A 98 4.21 -17.69 17.77
CA SER A 98 2.78 -17.94 17.55
C SER A 98 2.39 -18.08 16.09
N ILE A 99 3.30 -17.79 15.15
CA ILE A 99 3.05 -17.97 13.72
C ILE A 99 2.96 -19.46 13.42
N ASP A 100 1.77 -19.87 13.01
CA ASP A 100 1.44 -21.22 12.66
C ASP A 100 1.04 -21.33 11.18
N ARG A 101 0.69 -22.54 10.75
CA ARG A 101 0.26 -22.79 9.37
C ARG A 101 -1.02 -22.02 9.00
N SER A 102 -1.94 -21.80 9.94
CA SER A 102 -3.19 -21.10 9.64
C SER A 102 -2.94 -19.64 9.30
N THR A 103 -2.06 -18.96 10.05
CA THR A 103 -1.62 -17.59 9.78
C THR A 103 -1.02 -17.45 8.37
N LEU A 104 -0.21 -18.42 7.94
CA LEU A 104 0.39 -18.40 6.60
C LEU A 104 -0.65 -18.57 5.49
N LEU A 105 -1.63 -19.44 5.70
CA LEU A 105 -2.72 -19.65 4.74
C LEU A 105 -3.57 -18.38 4.62
N GLU A 106 -3.80 -17.68 5.74
CA GLU A 106 -4.49 -16.39 5.74
C GLU A 106 -3.73 -15.34 4.90
N TRP A 107 -2.43 -15.15 5.17
CA TRP A 107 -1.60 -14.22 4.39
C TRP A 107 -1.57 -14.57 2.91
N HIS A 108 -1.38 -15.85 2.59
CA HIS A 108 -1.41 -16.32 1.21
C HIS A 108 -2.77 -16.08 0.54
N SER A 109 -3.88 -16.36 1.24
CA SER A 109 -5.22 -16.12 0.72
C SER A 109 -5.45 -14.64 0.43
N ARG A 110 -5.00 -13.74 1.32
CA ARG A 110 -5.08 -12.30 1.12
C ARG A 110 -4.31 -11.87 -0.12
N HIS A 111 -3.07 -12.35 -0.29
CA HIS A 111 -2.25 -12.07 -1.48
C HIS A 111 -2.92 -12.55 -2.78
N GLN A 112 -3.57 -13.71 -2.78
CA GLN A 112 -4.31 -14.18 -3.95
C GLN A 112 -5.51 -13.28 -4.26
N THR A 113 -6.30 -12.91 -3.25
CA THR A 113 -7.43 -11.99 -3.42
C THR A 113 -6.96 -10.65 -3.97
N GLU A 114 -5.92 -10.05 -3.41
CA GLU A 114 -5.38 -8.77 -3.88
C GLU A 114 -4.86 -8.87 -5.32
N LYS A 115 -4.19 -9.97 -5.68
CA LYS A 115 -3.76 -10.22 -7.05
C LYS A 115 -4.94 -10.30 -8.01
N GLU A 116 -5.99 -11.03 -7.65
CA GLU A 116 -7.19 -11.16 -8.48
C GLU A 116 -7.92 -9.82 -8.63
N GLU A 117 -8.00 -9.02 -7.56
CA GLU A 117 -8.54 -7.67 -7.58
C GLU A 117 -7.74 -6.76 -8.52
N TRP A 118 -6.40 -6.78 -8.41
CA TRP A 118 -5.52 -6.03 -9.29
C TRP A 118 -5.67 -6.46 -10.75
N GLN A 119 -5.71 -7.76 -11.03
CA GLN A 119 -5.93 -8.27 -12.37
C GLN A 119 -7.28 -7.84 -12.95
N ARG A 120 -8.34 -7.93 -12.14
CA ARG A 120 -9.68 -7.50 -12.55
C ARG A 120 -9.71 -6.00 -12.83
N ARG A 121 -9.17 -5.18 -11.93
CA ARG A 121 -9.08 -3.72 -12.09
C ARG A 121 -8.26 -3.33 -13.31
N PHE A 122 -7.08 -3.91 -13.48
CA PHE A 122 -6.22 -3.63 -14.62
C PHE A 122 -6.91 -3.98 -15.95
N ARG A 123 -7.58 -5.14 -16.03
CA ARG A 123 -8.34 -5.53 -17.23
C ARG A 123 -9.48 -4.54 -17.52
N SER A 124 -10.22 -4.13 -16.49
CA SER A 124 -11.30 -3.15 -16.63
C SER A 124 -10.78 -1.77 -17.06
N PHE A 125 -9.69 -1.31 -16.45
CA PHE A 125 -9.03 -0.05 -16.81
C PHE A 125 -8.51 -0.07 -18.25
N TYR A 126 -7.81 -1.15 -18.64
CA TYR A 126 -7.30 -1.31 -20.00
C TYR A 126 -8.44 -1.34 -21.02
N ALA A 127 -9.53 -2.07 -20.74
CA ALA A 127 -10.72 -2.08 -21.57
C ALA A 127 -11.34 -0.68 -21.71
N ALA A 128 -11.42 0.10 -20.62
CA ALA A 128 -11.92 1.48 -20.64
C ALA A 128 -11.05 2.41 -21.51
N ILE A 129 -9.72 2.30 -21.43
CA ILE A 129 -8.81 3.05 -22.31
C ILE A 129 -8.98 2.63 -23.76
N GLU A 130 -9.00 1.33 -24.04
CA GLU A 130 -9.15 0.82 -25.41
C GLU A 130 -10.49 1.25 -26.02
N GLU A 131 -11.54 1.29 -25.20
CA GLU A 131 -12.84 1.77 -25.62
C GLU A 131 -12.85 3.28 -25.88
N TRP A 132 -12.24 4.08 -24.99
CA TRP A 132 -12.07 5.51 -25.20
C TRP A 132 -11.27 5.80 -26.48
N HIS A 133 -10.20 5.04 -26.73
CA HIS A 133 -9.41 5.15 -27.94
C HIS A 133 -10.22 4.81 -29.21
N ARG A 134 -11.02 3.74 -29.16
CA ARG A 134 -11.94 3.40 -30.27
C ARG A 134 -12.98 4.50 -30.51
N TYR A 135 -13.51 5.10 -29.44
CA TYR A 135 -14.42 6.25 -29.54
C TYR A 135 -13.75 7.51 -30.11
N SER A 136 -12.50 7.78 -29.74
CA SER A 136 -11.79 8.98 -30.18
C SER A 136 -11.43 8.95 -31.68
N VAL A 137 -11.17 7.76 -32.22
CA VAL A 137 -10.85 7.54 -33.64
C VAL A 137 -12.09 7.25 -34.50
N ALA A 138 -13.26 6.98 -33.90
CA ALA A 138 -14.49 6.69 -34.64
C ALA A 138 -14.97 7.90 -35.46
N GLU A 139 -15.24 7.67 -36.75
CA GLU A 139 -15.76 8.68 -37.68
C GLU A 139 -17.18 9.13 -37.30
N ASP A 140 -18.05 8.19 -36.90
CA ASP A 140 -19.40 8.48 -36.40
C ASP A 140 -19.55 8.04 -34.95
N LYS A 141 -19.33 9.01 -34.05
CA LYS A 141 -19.48 8.86 -32.59
C LYS A 141 -20.90 8.50 -32.16
N LYS A 142 -21.94 8.92 -32.91
CA LYS A 142 -23.34 8.65 -32.56
C LYS A 142 -23.76 7.24 -32.98
N ALA A 143 -23.23 6.74 -34.10
CA ALA A 143 -23.39 5.34 -34.48
C ALA A 143 -22.63 4.41 -33.52
N PHE A 144 -21.39 4.78 -33.15
CA PHE A 144 -20.58 4.04 -32.18
C PHE A 144 -21.31 3.83 -30.86
N LEU A 145 -21.95 4.87 -30.30
CA LEU A 145 -22.70 4.73 -29.04
C LEU A 145 -23.99 3.91 -29.14
N LYS A 146 -24.48 3.58 -30.35
CA LYS A 146 -25.73 2.83 -30.59
C LYS A 146 -25.52 1.35 -30.90
N GLU A 147 -24.29 0.88 -31.05
CA GLU A 147 -24.01 -0.52 -31.34
C GLU A 147 -24.45 -1.46 -30.19
N PRO A 148 -24.88 -2.70 -30.49
CA PRO A 148 -25.50 -3.63 -29.55
C PRO A 148 -24.60 -4.15 -28.40
N LEU A 149 -23.35 -3.69 -28.30
CA LEU A 149 -22.44 -3.97 -27.19
C LEU A 149 -22.47 -2.89 -26.09
N ALA A 150 -23.46 -2.00 -26.10
CA ALA A 150 -23.61 -0.85 -25.18
C ALA A 150 -23.56 -1.20 -23.68
N PHE A 151 -23.86 -2.44 -23.27
CA PHE A 151 -23.77 -2.86 -21.87
C PHE A 151 -22.33 -2.97 -21.35
N ILE A 152 -21.35 -3.17 -22.25
CA ILE A 152 -19.91 -3.09 -21.93
C ILE A 152 -19.46 -1.62 -21.83
N ARG A 153 -20.26 -0.70 -22.39
CA ARG A 153 -19.93 0.72 -22.62
C ARG A 153 -20.56 1.69 -21.61
N SER A 154 -21.19 1.18 -20.55
CA SER A 154 -21.94 2.00 -19.60
C SER A 154 -21.10 3.10 -18.96
N ASN A 155 -19.83 2.79 -18.69
CA ASN A 155 -18.93 3.69 -17.99
C ASN A 155 -18.33 4.75 -18.93
N LEU A 156 -18.24 4.47 -20.23
CA LEU A 156 -17.71 5.42 -21.22
C LEU A 156 -18.56 6.70 -21.30
N LEU A 157 -19.88 6.57 -21.20
CA LEU A 157 -20.81 7.71 -21.22
C LEU A 157 -20.65 8.63 -20.00
N GLU A 158 -20.16 8.11 -18.88
CA GLU A 158 -19.85 8.90 -17.69
C GLU A 158 -18.54 9.67 -17.88
N TYR A 159 -17.52 9.02 -18.45
CA TYR A 159 -16.21 9.64 -18.67
C TYR A 159 -16.22 10.70 -19.79
N ILE A 160 -16.98 10.51 -20.87
CA ILE A 160 -17.07 11.47 -21.99
C ILE A 160 -17.65 12.83 -21.54
N LYS A 161 -18.43 12.87 -20.46
CA LYS A 161 -19.02 14.11 -19.92
C LYS A 161 -18.01 14.95 -19.13
N SER A 162 -16.86 14.38 -18.77
CA SER A 162 -15.78 15.08 -18.08
C SER A 162 -14.98 15.96 -19.04
N ASP A 163 -14.49 17.10 -18.55
CA ASP A 163 -13.54 17.95 -19.28
C ASP A 163 -12.20 17.23 -19.54
N ASP A 164 -11.83 16.29 -18.67
CA ASP A 164 -10.73 15.33 -18.86
C ASP A 164 -11.24 13.88 -18.71
N PRO A 165 -11.54 13.19 -19.83
CA PRO A 165 -12.04 11.82 -19.80
C PRO A 165 -10.97 10.81 -19.39
N LEU A 166 -9.69 11.06 -19.68
CA LEU A 166 -8.60 10.15 -19.30
C LEU A 166 -8.28 10.27 -17.81
N GLY A 167 -8.26 11.50 -17.29
CA GLY A 167 -8.17 11.75 -15.85
C GLY A 167 -9.33 11.12 -15.08
N ALA A 168 -10.57 11.25 -15.57
CA ALA A 168 -11.74 10.63 -14.94
C ALA A 168 -11.69 9.09 -14.93
N ILE A 169 -11.19 8.47 -16.01
CA ILE A 169 -10.93 7.02 -16.04
C ILE A 169 -9.85 6.67 -15.01
N LEU A 170 -8.74 7.40 -14.97
CA LEU A 170 -7.66 7.12 -14.03
C LEU A 170 -8.14 7.21 -12.57
N GLU A 171 -8.85 8.28 -12.20
CA GLU A 171 -9.41 8.46 -10.86
C GLU A 171 -10.42 7.36 -10.50
N GLY A 172 -11.28 6.96 -11.44
CA GLY A 172 -12.28 5.92 -11.21
C GLY A 172 -11.70 4.53 -10.92
N TYR A 173 -10.41 4.31 -11.21
CA TYR A 173 -9.72 3.04 -10.96
C TYR A 173 -8.58 3.14 -9.94
N LYS A 174 -8.35 4.30 -9.30
CA LYS A 174 -7.42 4.41 -8.16
C LYS A 174 -7.91 3.58 -6.98
N ARG A 175 -7.00 3.06 -6.15
CA ARG A 175 -7.36 2.34 -4.93
C ARG A 175 -7.68 3.38 -3.84
N ASP A 176 -8.70 3.12 -3.02
CA ASP A 176 -9.00 3.95 -1.83
C ASP A 176 -7.82 4.06 -0.83
N ASN A 177 -6.81 3.20 -0.96
CA ASN A 177 -5.59 3.24 -0.14
C ASN A 177 -4.44 4.05 -0.78
N ASP A 178 -4.57 4.54 -2.02
CA ASP A 178 -3.53 5.38 -2.65
C ASP A 178 -3.58 6.83 -2.14
N THR A 179 -4.68 7.25 -1.50
CA THR A 179 -4.84 8.60 -0.92
C THR A 179 -4.15 8.76 0.44
N THR A 180 -3.95 7.69 1.20
CA THR A 180 -3.30 7.78 2.53
C THR A 180 -1.77 7.82 2.48
N ASP A 181 -1.15 7.56 1.33
CA ASP A 181 0.30 7.50 1.18
C ASP A 181 0.92 8.82 0.63
N LEU A 182 0.11 9.86 0.35
CA LEU A 182 0.59 11.15 -0.19
C LEU A 182 0.01 12.42 0.44
N ASP A 183 -0.80 12.35 1.51
CA ASP A 183 -1.24 13.55 2.24
C ASP A 183 -0.12 14.08 3.17
N GLY A 184 0.94 14.56 2.51
CA GLY A 184 1.96 15.47 3.04
C GLY A 184 1.79 16.89 2.50
N SER A 185 0.56 17.29 2.15
CA SER A 185 0.25 18.65 1.70
C SER A 185 -0.95 19.24 2.43
N ASP A 186 -0.86 19.33 3.76
CA ASP A 186 -1.51 20.43 4.49
C ASP A 186 -0.56 21.65 4.48
N LEU A 187 -0.51 22.31 3.33
CA LEU A 187 -0.09 23.70 3.21
C LEU A 187 -1.26 24.52 2.66
N SER A 188 -2.20 24.86 3.53
CA SER A 188 -3.03 26.06 3.39
C SER A 188 -3.89 26.29 4.63
N GLY A 189 -3.64 27.39 5.36
CA GLY A 189 -4.56 27.96 6.35
C GLY A 189 -3.88 28.39 7.63
#